data_AF-A0A3P6TE68-F1
#
_entry.id   AF-A0A3P6TE68-F1
#
_cell.length_a   1.000
_cell.length_b   1.000
_cell.length_c   1.000
_cell.angle_alpha   90.00
_cell.angle_beta   90.00
_cell.angle_gamma   90.00
#
_symmetry.space_group_name_H-M   'P 1'
#
loop_
_entity.id
_entity.type
_entity.pdbx_description
1 polymer ?
#
loop_
_entity_poly.entity_id
_entity_poly.type
_entity_poly.pdbx_seq_one_letter_code
_entity_poly.pdbx_strand_id
1 'polypeptide(L)'
;AWTKSYQSLITGGEDPKILPDSEYPPWLFELRLEGKKELEDLDPEVDGWLYWREYRSRQLRQLRRIEKLKPKFINLQDSPTMQKSGYRGKKTSLYEI
;
A
#
# COMPACT_ATOMS: atom_id res chain seq x y z
N ALA A 1 11.95 3.99 25.15
CA ALA A 1 12.72 5.23 24.93
C ALA A 1 12.92 5.46 23.43
N TRP A 2 11.96 6.10 22.74
CA TRP A 2 12.13 6.55 21.35
C TRP A 2 11.26 7.80 21.11
N THR A 3 11.89 8.82 20.51
CA THR A 3 11.38 10.09 19.91
C THR A 3 10.98 11.30 20.76
N LYS A 4 11.92 11.90 21.51
CA LYS A 4 11.90 13.36 21.87
C LYS A 4 12.46 14.26 20.74
N SER A 5 12.26 13.92 19.47
CA SER A 5 13.43 13.87 18.57
C SER A 5 13.33 14.59 17.23
N TYR A 6 12.80 15.80 17.05
CA TYR A 6 13.15 16.49 15.79
C TYR A 6 13.41 18.00 15.81
N GLN A 7 12.82 18.79 16.72
CA GLN A 7 13.09 20.24 16.75
C GLN A 7 13.97 20.69 17.95
N SER A 8 13.95 19.99 19.08
CA SER A 8 14.99 20.18 20.12
C SER A 8 16.38 19.73 19.64
N LEU A 9 16.42 18.91 18.58
CA LEU A 9 17.62 18.28 18.05
C LEU A 9 18.58 19.22 17.30
N ILE A 10 18.15 20.41 16.85
CA ILE A 10 18.95 21.25 15.94
C ILE A 10 19.56 22.47 16.64
N THR A 11 18.90 23.06 17.65
CA THR A 11 19.34 24.34 18.26
C THR A 11 18.93 24.52 19.74
N GLY A 12 18.84 23.45 20.53
CA GLY A 12 18.76 23.56 22.00
C GLY A 12 17.51 24.25 22.57
N GLY A 13 16.42 24.32 21.80
CA GLY A 13 15.12 24.81 22.29
C GLY A 13 14.42 23.78 23.19
N GLU A 14 13.69 24.27 24.20
CA GLU A 14 12.86 23.44 25.10
C GLU A 14 11.77 22.68 24.33
N ASP A 15 11.38 21.51 24.86
CA ASP A 15 10.28 20.71 24.32
C ASP A 15 8.97 21.54 24.32
N PRO A 16 8.17 21.53 23.24
CA PRO A 16 6.93 22.30 23.18
C PRO A 16 5.93 21.81 24.23
N LYS A 17 5.38 22.74 25.00
CA LYS A 17 4.35 22.46 26.04
C LYS A 17 2.99 22.29 25.38
N ILE A 18 2.17 21.38 25.94
CA ILE A 18 0.78 21.21 25.53
C ILE A 18 -0.04 22.38 26.10
N LEU A 19 -0.76 23.06 25.23
CA LEU A 19 -1.58 24.24 25.53
C LEU A 19 -3.05 23.79 25.68
N PRO A 20 -3.96 24.64 26.21
CA PRO A 20 -5.39 24.30 26.25
C PRO A 20 -5.99 24.23 24.84
N ASP A 21 -7.07 23.45 24.69
CA ASP A 21 -7.74 23.17 23.41
C ASP A 21 -8.14 24.44 22.61
N SER A 22 -8.43 25.54 23.32
CA SER A 22 -8.79 26.84 22.73
C SER A 22 -7.67 27.49 21.90
N GLU A 23 -6.41 27.11 22.11
CA GLU A 23 -5.26 27.66 21.38
C GLU A 23 -4.97 26.88 20.09
N TYR A 24 -5.57 25.71 19.90
CA TYR A 24 -5.38 24.90 18.70
C TYR A 24 -6.44 25.22 17.63
N PRO A 25 -6.07 25.13 16.34
CA PRO A 25 -7.02 25.32 15.26
C PRO A 25 -8.17 24.30 15.28
N PRO A 26 -9.38 24.67 14.83
CA PRO A 26 -10.55 23.79 14.86
C PRO A 26 -10.37 22.53 14.00
N TRP A 27 -9.64 22.63 12.88
CA TRP A 27 -9.38 21.49 11.99
C TRP A 27 -8.65 20.33 12.66
N LEU A 28 -7.93 20.58 13.77
CA LEU A 28 -7.25 19.53 14.54
C LEU A 28 -8.23 18.51 15.10
N PHE A 29 -9.40 18.99 15.55
CA PHE A 29 -10.43 18.17 16.18
C PHE A 29 -11.39 17.54 15.16
N GLU A 30 -11.35 18.02 13.92
CA GLU A 30 -12.11 17.44 12.79
C GLU A 30 -11.37 16.26 12.13
N LEU A 31 -10.12 16.00 12.54
CA LEU A 31 -9.34 14.88 12.00
C LEU A 31 -10.00 13.54 12.35
N ARG A 32 -10.09 12.66 11.35
CA ARG A 32 -10.55 11.29 11.56
C ARG A 32 -9.46 10.49 12.26
N LEU A 33 -9.71 10.16 13.53
CA LEU A 33 -8.83 9.33 14.37
C LEU A 33 -9.01 7.82 14.13
N GLU A 34 -10.03 7.46 13.36
CA GLU A 34 -10.29 6.08 12.96
C GLU A 34 -9.19 5.52 12.07
N GLY A 35 -9.14 4.19 11.97
CA GLY A 35 -8.29 3.52 11.00
C GLY A 35 -8.55 4.03 9.58
N LYS A 36 -7.52 3.91 8.74
CA LYS A 36 -7.62 4.28 7.33
C LYS A 36 -8.73 3.48 6.66
N LYS A 37 -9.71 4.16 6.05
CA LYS A 37 -10.76 3.54 5.23
C LYS A 37 -10.15 2.66 4.15
N GLU A 38 -10.81 1.54 3.85
CA GLU A 38 -10.44 0.73 2.70
C GLU A 38 -10.90 1.39 1.40
N LEU A 39 -10.35 0.95 0.26
CA LEU A 39 -10.72 1.48 -1.05
C LEU A 39 -12.21 1.32 -1.37
N GLU A 40 -12.83 0.26 -0.84
CA GLU A 40 -14.24 -0.07 -1.09
C GLU A 40 -15.20 0.87 -0.34
N ASP A 41 -14.74 1.48 0.76
CA ASP A 41 -15.51 2.44 1.57
C ASP A 41 -15.25 3.90 1.17
N LEU A 42 -14.34 4.13 0.23
CA LEU A 42 -13.99 5.47 -0.26
C LEU A 42 -14.85 5.80 -1.48
N ASP A 43 -15.46 6.97 -1.47
CA ASP A 43 -16.24 7.48 -2.59
C ASP A 43 -15.37 8.44 -3.43
N PRO A 44 -15.23 8.25 -4.75
CA PRO A 44 -14.49 9.17 -5.62
C PRO A 44 -15.04 10.60 -5.63
N GLU A 45 -16.34 10.81 -5.38
CA GLU A 45 -16.96 12.14 -5.39
C GLU A 45 -16.79 12.86 -4.03
N VAL A 46 -16.79 12.12 -2.93
CA VAL A 46 -16.71 12.68 -1.57
C VAL A 46 -15.26 12.75 -1.07
N ASP A 47 -14.50 11.65 -1.18
CA ASP A 47 -13.14 11.54 -0.66
C ASP A 47 -12.08 11.97 -1.70
N GLY A 48 -12.49 12.15 -2.97
CA GLY A 48 -11.70 12.76 -4.04
C GLY A 48 -10.32 12.12 -4.24
N TRP A 49 -9.27 12.86 -3.88
CA TRP A 49 -7.87 12.42 -4.05
C TRP A 49 -7.51 11.18 -3.24
N LEU A 50 -8.11 10.99 -2.06
CA LEU A 50 -7.81 9.85 -1.20
C LEU A 50 -8.17 8.53 -1.87
N TYR A 51 -9.32 8.48 -2.55
CA TYR A 51 -9.77 7.33 -3.34
C TYR A 51 -8.72 6.95 -4.39
N TRP A 52 -8.31 7.92 -5.23
CA TRP A 52 -7.37 7.66 -6.31
C TRP A 52 -5.98 7.24 -5.81
N ARG A 53 -5.52 7.79 -4.68
CA ARG A 53 -4.27 7.37 -4.04
C ARG A 53 -4.34 5.90 -3.61
N GLU A 54 -5.44 5.48 -2.98
CA GLU A 54 -5.64 4.08 -2.59
C GLU A 54 -5.78 3.15 -3.79
N TYR A 55 -6.47 3.60 -4.83
CA TYR A 55 -6.62 2.88 -6.09
C TYR A 55 -5.26 2.57 -6.71
N ARG A 56 -4.41 3.59 -6.89
CA ARG A 56 -3.04 3.43 -7.41
C ARG A 56 -2.18 2.54 -6.52
N SER A 57 -2.33 2.65 -5.20
CA SER A 57 -1.61 1.81 -4.24
C SER A 57 -2.02 0.33 -4.34
N ARG A 58 -3.32 0.05 -4.54
CA ARG A 58 -3.84 -1.31 -4.79
C ARG A 58 -3.29 -1.88 -6.11
N GLN A 59 -3.29 -1.10 -7.19
CA GLN A 59 -2.71 -1.52 -8.48
C GLN A 59 -1.23 -1.89 -8.35
N LEU A 60 -0.41 -1.04 -7.73
CA LEU A 60 1.02 -1.32 -7.54
C LEU A 60 1.27 -2.57 -6.70
N ARG A 61 0.48 -2.80 -5.64
CA ARG A 61 0.56 -4.03 -4.85
C ARG A 61 0.28 -5.27 -5.70
N GLN A 62 -0.75 -5.20 -6.55
CA GLN A 62 -1.08 -6.31 -7.43
C GLN A 62 0.01 -6.57 -8.48
N LEU A 63 0.55 -5.52 -9.08
CA LEU A 63 1.66 -5.63 -10.03
C LEU A 63 2.89 -6.28 -9.39
N ARG A 64 3.30 -5.84 -8.20
CA ARG A 64 4.41 -6.46 -7.45
C ARG A 64 4.14 -7.92 -7.12
N ARG A 65 2.90 -8.28 -6.78
CA ARG A 65 2.50 -9.68 -6.53
C ARG A 65 2.62 -10.51 -7.79
N ILE A 66 2.13 -10.02 -8.92
CA ILE A 66 2.23 -10.69 -10.23
C ILE A 66 3.69 -10.86 -10.61
N GLU A 67 4.50 -9.81 -10.52
CA GLU A 67 5.92 -9.82 -10.85
C GLU A 67 6.70 -10.83 -9.99
N LYS A 68 6.41 -10.92 -8.69
CA LYS A 68 6.97 -11.94 -7.80
C LYS A 68 6.58 -13.37 -8.20
N LEU A 69 5.40 -13.54 -8.79
CA LEU A 69 4.86 -14.83 -9.19
C LEU A 69 5.34 -15.28 -10.58
N LYS A 70 5.55 -14.35 -11.52
CA LYS A 70 6.06 -14.63 -12.87
C LYS A 70 7.24 -15.62 -12.88
N PRO A 71 8.37 -15.39 -12.17
CA PRO A 71 9.51 -16.32 -12.20
C PRO A 71 9.23 -17.66 -11.53
N LYS A 72 8.31 -17.72 -10.55
CA LYS A 72 7.91 -18.98 -9.92
C LYS A 72 7.14 -19.89 -10.89
N PHE A 73 6.40 -19.28 -11.81
CA PHE A 73 5.62 -20.01 -12.81
C PHE A 73 6.37 -20.23 -14.13
N ILE A 74 7.42 -19.45 -14.43
CA ILE A 74 8.31 -19.67 -15.58
C ILE A 74 8.97 -21.06 -15.51
N ASN A 75 9.43 -21.47 -14.33
CA ASN A 75 10.04 -22.79 -14.12
C ASN A 75 9.01 -23.90 -13.80
N LEU A 76 7.71 -23.58 -13.78
CA LEU A 76 6.68 -24.58 -13.51
C LEU A 76 6.44 -25.48 -14.74
N GLN A 77 6.60 -24.94 -15.95
CA GLN A 77 6.39 -25.68 -17.20
C GLN A 77 7.37 -26.86 -17.38
N ASP A 78 8.58 -26.75 -16.82
CA ASP A 78 9.61 -27.80 -16.81
C ASP A 78 9.85 -28.42 -15.42
N SER A 79 9.02 -28.10 -14.42
CA SER A 79 9.20 -28.63 -13.06
C SER A 79 8.92 -30.15 -13.02
N PRO A 80 9.77 -30.95 -12.35
CA PRO A 80 9.54 -32.39 -12.17
C PRO A 80 8.19 -32.73 -11.50
N THR A 81 7.67 -31.83 -10.65
CA THR A 81 6.36 -32.00 -10.00
C THR A 81 5.19 -31.75 -10.95
N MET A 82 5.36 -30.89 -11.96
CA MET A 82 4.33 -30.59 -12.95
C MET A 82 4.30 -31.64 -14.07
N GLN A 83 5.46 -32.23 -14.42
CA GLN A 83 5.53 -33.41 -15.28
C GLN A 83 4.86 -34.64 -14.64
N LYS A 84 4.98 -34.80 -13.31
CA LYS A 84 4.35 -35.89 -12.55
C LYS A 84 2.83 -35.75 -12.38
N SER A 85 2.26 -34.54 -12.49
CA SER A 85 0.82 -34.32 -12.34
C SER A 85 -0.01 -34.70 -13.58
N GLY A 86 0.64 -35.07 -14.70
CA GLY A 86 -0.04 -35.45 -15.94
C GLY A 86 -0.63 -34.28 -16.74
N TYR A 87 -0.46 -33.03 -16.27
CA TYR A 87 -0.94 -31.84 -16.97
C TYR A 87 -0.02 -31.51 -18.16
N ARG A 88 -0.36 -32.01 -19.36
CA ARG A 88 0.22 -31.52 -20.61
C ARG A 88 -0.48 -30.22 -21.01
N GLY A 89 0.09 -29.07 -20.61
CA GLY A 89 -0.35 -27.78 -21.14
C GLY A 89 -0.30 -27.81 -22.67
N LYS A 90 -1.38 -27.37 -23.34
CA LYS A 90 -1.34 -27.13 -24.78
C LYS A 90 -0.30 -26.05 -25.03
N LYS A 91 0.76 -26.35 -25.78
CA LYS A 91 1.74 -25.36 -26.25
C LYS A 91 1.04 -24.48 -27.30
N THR A 92 0.22 -23.53 -26.87
CA THR A 92 -0.21 -22.45 -27.75
C THR A 92 0.98 -21.53 -27.89
N SER A 93 1.67 -21.59 -29.03
CA SER A 93 2.74 -20.66 -29.33
C SER A 93 2.13 -19.25 -29.36
N LEU A 94 2.79 -18.27 -28.76
CA LEU A 94 2.33 -16.87 -28.74
C LEU A 94 2.44 -16.19 -30.14
N TYR A 95 2.68 -16.97 -31.20
CA TYR A 95 2.92 -16.54 -32.57
C TYR A 95 1.99 -17.23 -33.59
N GLU A 96 0.85 -17.77 -33.15
CA GLU A 96 -0.16 -18.42 -34.01
C GLU A 96 -1.52 -17.70 -34.02
N ILE A 97 -1.53 -16.36 -33.93
CA ILE A 97 -2.72 -15.52 -34.12
C ILE A 97 -2.40 -14.44 -35.15
#